data_AF-A0A9D6SEN0-F1
#
_entry.id   AF-A0A9D6SEN0-F1
#
_cell.length_a   1.000
_cell.length_b   1.000
_cell.length_c   1.000
_cell.angle_alpha   90.00
_cell.angle_beta   90.00
_cell.angle_gamma   90.00
#
_symmetry.space_group_name_H-M   'P 1'
#
loop_
_entity.id
_entity.type
_entity.pdbx_description
1 polymer ?
#
loop_
_entity_poly.entity_id
_entity_poly.type
_entity_poly.pdbx_seq_one_letter_code
_entity_poly.pdbx_strand_id
1 'polypeptide(L)'
;MSREKEKPPVPAIVEVHAGRSGCSVDLDSGPPSKTGEAGVAILGAVEPGDHYLHISCPDVRKTSRFIVPSPGETLKVNSEDNLPGAEPGMGAAELRMKLHDHIQNAIRLRYRGRIDEAAEQLRDARRLDPENSDLHRELGITFLLGKDWKRARIEMLEAIHSDPTDAEAYNGLGYALEKLGLIDGAVEAFHIATKLDPSDTSYRRQYFGAIAKQAELRAEQTKR
;
A
#
# COMPACT_ATOMS: atom_id res chain seq x y z
N MET A 1 5.82 -33.82 -4.04
CA MET A 1 6.85 -32.77 -4.16
C MET A 1 6.76 -31.92 -2.91
N SER A 2 7.68 -32.11 -1.99
CA SER A 2 7.73 -31.39 -0.71
C SER A 2 7.93 -29.91 -1.00
N ARG A 3 7.03 -29.04 -0.53
CA ARG A 3 7.28 -27.59 -0.51
C ARG A 3 8.51 -27.39 0.38
N GLU A 4 9.65 -27.06 -0.20
CA GLU A 4 10.72 -26.42 0.55
C GLU A 4 10.08 -25.22 1.24
N LYS A 5 10.05 -25.26 2.58
CA LYS A 5 9.65 -24.10 3.36
C LYS A 5 10.74 -23.06 3.12
N GLU A 6 10.48 -22.18 2.16
CA GLU A 6 11.30 -21.01 1.89
C GLU A 6 11.55 -20.31 3.25
N LYS A 7 12.83 -20.22 3.63
CA LYS A 7 13.22 -19.66 4.91
C LYS A 7 12.67 -18.22 4.95
N PRO A 8 12.00 -17.80 6.03
CA PRO A 8 11.45 -16.45 6.09
C PRO A 8 12.56 -15.44 5.81
N PRO A 9 12.31 -14.43 4.96
CA PRO A 9 13.33 -13.47 4.58
C PRO A 9 13.85 -12.76 5.83
N VAL A 10 15.16 -12.48 5.84
CA VAL A 10 15.79 -11.75 6.95
C VAL A 10 15.17 -10.35 6.99
N PRO A 11 14.59 -9.92 8.13
CA PRO A 11 13.96 -8.61 8.22
C PRO A 11 14.99 -7.50 8.06
N ALA A 12 14.55 -6.37 7.52
CA ALA A 12 15.30 -5.14 7.47
C ALA A 12 15.06 -4.29 8.71
N ILE A 13 15.97 -3.36 8.97
CA ILE A 13 15.85 -2.30 9.96
C ILE A 13 15.67 -0.99 9.19
N VAL A 14 14.67 -0.19 9.56
CA VAL A 14 14.49 1.16 9.00
C VAL A 14 14.72 2.19 10.11
N GLU A 15 15.72 3.04 9.93
CA GLU A 15 16.05 4.15 10.82
C GLU A 15 15.49 5.45 10.22
N VAL A 16 14.50 6.04 10.88
CA VAL A 16 13.81 7.24 10.43
C VAL A 16 14.35 8.45 11.19
N HIS A 17 15.07 9.31 10.48
CA HIS A 17 15.65 10.53 11.00
C HIS A 17 14.71 11.70 10.68
N ALA A 18 13.82 12.02 11.61
CA ALA A 18 12.91 13.16 11.48
C ALA A 18 13.53 14.49 11.94
N GLY A 19 14.72 14.44 12.56
CA GLY A 19 15.41 15.61 13.10
C GLY A 19 14.70 16.29 14.27
N ARG A 20 13.58 15.71 14.76
CA ARG A 20 12.72 16.26 15.81
C ARG A 20 12.13 15.15 16.64
N SER A 21 12.01 15.37 17.95
CA SER A 21 11.37 14.44 18.87
C SER A 21 9.84 14.46 18.78
N GLY A 22 9.19 13.34 19.06
CA GLY A 22 7.74 13.26 19.17
C GLY A 22 6.97 13.17 17.84
N CYS A 23 7.66 13.08 16.71
CA CYS A 23 7.04 12.74 15.43
C CYS A 23 6.50 11.31 15.46
N SER A 24 5.29 11.14 14.96
CA SER A 24 4.64 9.86 14.67
C SER A 24 5.19 9.31 13.35
N VAL A 25 5.58 8.05 13.35
CA VAL A 25 6.10 7.31 12.21
C VAL A 25 5.31 6.02 12.07
N ASP A 26 4.49 5.91 11.03
CA ASP A 26 3.73 4.70 10.70
C ASP A 26 4.22 4.09 9.38
N LEU A 27 4.26 2.76 9.35
CA LEU A 27 4.63 1.96 8.18
C LEU A 27 3.39 1.23 7.67
N ASP A 28 3.03 1.41 6.40
CA ASP A 28 1.86 0.83 5.74
C ASP A 28 0.55 1.00 6.53
N SER A 29 0.31 2.18 7.09
CA SER A 29 -0.83 2.45 7.98
C SER A 29 -0.92 1.53 9.21
N GLY A 30 0.21 0.97 9.65
CA GLY A 30 0.35 0.20 10.88
C GLY A 30 0.40 1.07 12.15
N PRO A 31 0.58 0.45 13.33
CA PRO A 31 0.69 1.17 14.59
C PRO A 31 1.85 2.18 14.56
N PRO A 32 1.61 3.47 14.85
CA PRO A 32 2.65 4.47 14.80
C PRO A 32 3.68 4.30 15.91
N SER A 33 4.94 4.41 15.54
CA SER A 33 6.08 4.58 16.46
C SER A 33 6.37 6.06 16.66
N LYS A 34 7.02 6.42 17.77
CA LYS A 34 7.43 7.81 18.04
C LYS A 34 8.94 7.98 17.95
N THR A 35 9.38 9.11 17.42
CA THR A 35 10.79 9.51 17.48
C THR A 35 11.17 9.90 18.91
N GLY A 36 12.34 9.41 19.34
CA GLY A 36 12.92 9.74 20.64
C GLY A 36 13.51 11.16 20.69
N GLU A 37 14.23 11.49 21.77
CA GLU A 37 14.84 12.82 21.96
C GLU A 37 15.84 13.18 20.85
N ALA A 38 16.55 12.19 20.29
CA ALA A 38 17.46 12.37 19.16
C ALA A 38 16.74 12.61 17.81
N GLY A 39 15.40 12.60 17.79
CA GLY A 39 14.60 12.75 16.58
C GLY A 39 14.66 11.55 15.64
N VAL A 40 14.98 10.37 16.18
CA VAL A 40 15.10 9.10 15.43
C VAL A 40 14.06 8.10 15.93
N ALA A 41 13.44 7.38 14.99
CA ALA A 41 12.62 6.21 15.25
C ALA A 41 13.23 4.99 14.55
N ILE A 42 13.24 3.84 15.23
CA ILE A 42 13.82 2.59 14.69
C ILE A 42 12.70 1.56 14.52
N LEU A 43 12.53 1.07 13.30
CA LEU A 43 11.62 -0.01 12.94
C LEU A 43 12.45 -1.29 12.74
N GLY A 44 12.51 -2.16 13.76
CA GLY A 44 13.47 -3.27 13.83
C GLY A 44 13.06 -4.59 13.18
N ALA A 45 11.92 -4.65 12.50
CA ALA A 45 11.40 -5.89 11.89
C ALA A 45 10.57 -5.59 10.62
N VAL A 46 11.13 -4.80 9.71
CA VAL A 46 10.46 -4.43 8.46
C VAL A 46 10.63 -5.57 7.45
N GLU A 47 9.53 -6.01 6.83
CA GLU A 47 9.62 -7.00 5.76
C GLU A 47 10.37 -6.40 4.56
N PRO A 48 11.15 -7.19 3.80
CA PRO A 48 11.72 -6.68 2.55
C PRO A 48 10.65 -6.47 1.49
N GLY A 49 10.79 -5.41 0.69
CA GLY A 49 9.86 -5.08 -0.40
C GLY A 49 9.25 -3.69 -0.27
N ASP A 50 8.17 -3.48 -0.99
CA ASP A 50 7.51 -2.18 -1.11
C ASP A 50 6.82 -1.77 0.19
N HIS A 51 7.14 -0.58 0.71
CA HIS A 51 6.47 -0.02 1.87
C HIS A 51 6.28 1.49 1.75
N TYR A 52 5.27 2.02 2.46
CA TYR A 52 5.09 3.44 2.66
C TYR A 52 5.33 3.81 4.11
N LEU A 53 6.21 4.77 4.29
CA LEU A 53 6.51 5.38 5.57
C LEU A 53 5.82 6.74 5.63
N HIS A 54 4.92 6.89 6.58
CA HIS A 54 4.32 8.18 6.87
C HIS A 54 4.93 8.78 8.13
N ILE A 55 5.30 10.05 8.03
CA ILE A 55 5.90 10.81 9.11
C ILE A 55 5.03 12.02 9.36
N SER A 56 4.59 12.17 10.61
CA SER A 56 3.79 13.30 11.08
C SER A 56 4.45 13.90 12.32
N CYS A 57 5.00 15.10 12.18
CA CYS A 57 5.62 15.83 13.28
C CYS A 57 4.70 16.94 13.80
N PRO A 58 4.80 17.31 15.08
CA PRO A 58 4.21 18.56 15.58
C PRO A 58 4.66 19.73 14.69
N ASP A 59 3.71 20.51 14.19
CA ASP A 59 3.90 21.73 13.40
C ASP A 59 4.55 21.56 12.01
N VAL A 60 4.57 20.35 11.44
CA VAL A 60 5.03 20.09 10.07
C VAL A 60 3.96 19.34 9.29
N ARG A 61 3.85 19.61 7.97
CA ARG A 61 2.96 18.86 7.08
C ARG A 61 3.34 17.37 7.11
N LYS A 62 2.33 16.49 7.20
CA LYS A 62 2.51 15.05 7.07
C LYS A 62 3.21 14.74 5.74
N THR A 63 4.22 13.88 5.78
CA THR A 63 4.95 13.43 4.59
C THR A 63 4.86 11.91 4.47
N SER A 64 4.62 11.42 3.26
CA SER A 64 4.71 10.00 2.92
C SER A 64 5.98 9.73 2.10
N ARG A 65 6.58 8.56 2.28
CA ARG A 65 7.80 8.13 1.58
C ARG A 65 7.69 6.67 1.18
N PHE A 66 7.93 6.39 -0.09
CA PHE A 66 8.04 5.03 -0.59
C PHE A 66 9.46 4.51 -0.32
N ILE A 67 9.57 3.34 0.31
CA ILE A 67 10.84 2.68 0.60
C ILE A 67 10.81 1.24 0.11
N VAL A 68 11.97 0.70 -0.25
CA VAL A 68 12.13 -0.70 -0.64
C VAL A 68 13.30 -1.33 0.11
N PRO A 69 13.13 -1.71 1.40
CA PRO A 69 14.22 -2.26 2.20
C PRO A 69 14.67 -3.63 1.66
N SER A 70 15.98 -3.86 1.60
CA SER A 70 16.56 -5.14 1.21
C SER A 70 16.66 -6.10 2.40
N PRO A 71 16.66 -7.43 2.19
CA PRO A 71 16.79 -8.40 3.28
C PRO A 71 18.06 -8.17 4.14
N GLY A 72 17.89 -7.99 5.45
CA GLY A 72 18.98 -7.75 6.40
C GLY A 72 19.65 -6.37 6.30
N GLU A 73 19.10 -5.45 5.51
CA GLU A 73 19.61 -4.08 5.39
C GLU A 73 19.23 -3.22 6.60
N THR A 74 20.07 -2.24 6.92
CA THR A 74 19.67 -1.08 7.74
C THR A 74 19.50 0.13 6.84
N LEU A 75 18.26 0.43 6.47
CA LEU A 75 17.91 1.55 5.59
C LEU A 75 17.73 2.82 6.42
N LYS A 76 18.47 3.88 6.09
CA LYS A 76 18.33 5.20 6.71
C LYS A 76 17.44 6.09 5.86
N VAL A 77 16.42 6.68 6.48
CA VAL A 77 15.44 7.55 5.82
C VAL A 77 15.45 8.91 6.51
N ASN A 78 15.76 9.99 5.79
CA ASN A 78 15.67 11.35 6.33
C ASN A 78 14.33 12.00 5.96
N SER A 79 13.76 12.79 6.86
CA SER A 79 12.48 13.48 6.62
C SER A 79 12.54 14.53 5.49
N GLU A 80 13.73 15.06 5.19
CA GLU A 80 13.93 16.13 4.21
C GLU A 80 14.26 15.61 2.80
N ASP A 81 14.53 14.31 2.64
CA ASP A 81 14.81 13.74 1.33
C ASP A 81 13.50 13.76 0.52
N ASN A 82 13.39 14.69 -0.43
CA ASN A 82 12.26 14.76 -1.34
C ASN A 82 12.23 13.51 -2.21
N LEU A 83 11.03 12.95 -2.42
CA LEU A 83 10.79 12.10 -3.60
C LEU A 83 11.31 12.87 -4.81
N PRO A 84 12.15 12.27 -5.68
CA PRO A 84 12.61 12.94 -6.89
C PRO A 84 11.37 13.38 -7.67
N GLY A 85 11.09 14.68 -7.57
CA GLY A 85 9.96 15.31 -8.22
C GLY A 85 10.17 15.31 -9.73
N ALA A 86 9.06 15.44 -10.45
CA ALA A 86 9.01 15.55 -11.89
C ALA A 86 10.19 16.36 -12.46
N GLU A 87 10.85 15.78 -13.48
CA GLU A 87 11.99 16.38 -14.16
C GLU A 87 11.75 17.88 -14.45
N PRO A 88 12.63 18.78 -13.99
CA PRO A 88 12.44 20.20 -14.22
C PRO A 88 12.53 20.53 -15.72
N GLY A 89 11.48 21.16 -16.26
CA GLY A 89 11.45 21.68 -17.63
C GLY A 89 10.38 21.09 -18.56
N MET A 90 9.57 20.12 -18.09
CA MET A 90 8.50 19.53 -18.90
C MET A 90 7.25 20.41 -18.92
N GLY A 91 6.73 20.73 -20.12
CA GLY A 91 5.49 21.48 -20.26
C GLY A 91 4.27 20.69 -19.77
N ALA A 92 3.24 21.36 -19.25
CA ALA A 92 2.05 20.71 -18.69
C ALA A 92 1.33 19.75 -19.67
N ALA A 93 1.37 20.04 -20.97
CA ALA A 93 0.80 19.16 -22.00
C ALA A 93 1.62 17.88 -22.19
N GLU A 94 2.95 17.98 -22.16
CA GLU A 94 3.85 16.82 -22.26
C GLU A 94 3.75 15.94 -21.01
N LEU A 95 3.67 16.55 -19.82
CA LEU A 95 3.46 15.83 -18.56
C LEU A 95 2.18 14.99 -18.62
N ARG A 96 1.05 15.57 -19.04
CA ARG A 96 -0.22 14.85 -19.18
C ARG A 96 -0.14 13.72 -20.19
N MET A 97 0.56 13.93 -21.30
CA MET A 97 0.72 12.90 -22.33
C MET A 97 1.55 11.73 -21.83
N LYS A 98 2.68 11.99 -21.14
CA LYS A 98 3.50 10.93 -20.54
C LYS A 98 2.77 10.20 -19.41
N LEU A 99 2.07 10.92 -18.54
CA LEU A 99 1.22 10.34 -17.51
C LEU A 99 0.21 9.36 -18.13
N HIS A 100 -0.51 9.82 -19.16
CA HIS A 100 -1.46 8.98 -19.88
C HIS A 100 -0.80 7.75 -20.51
N ASP A 101 0.34 7.92 -21.18
CA ASP A 101 1.07 6.81 -21.82
C ASP A 101 1.49 5.74 -20.81
N HIS A 102 2.08 6.15 -19.68
CA HIS A 102 2.45 5.24 -18.60
C HIS A 102 1.24 4.45 -18.07
N ILE A 103 0.11 5.11 -17.82
CA ILE A 103 -1.12 4.45 -17.35
C ILE A 103 -1.62 3.44 -18.41
N GLN A 104 -1.70 3.82 -19.68
CA GLN A 104 -2.17 2.91 -20.74
C GLN A 104 -1.22 1.73 -20.97
N ASN A 105 0.10 1.97 -20.87
CA ASN A 105 1.12 0.94 -20.94
C ASN A 105 0.97 -0.06 -19.79
N ALA A 106 0.77 0.43 -18.56
CA ALA A 106 0.53 -0.41 -17.41
C ALA A 106 -0.69 -1.31 -17.58
N ILE A 107 -1.83 -0.74 -18.01
CA ILE A 107 -3.07 -1.49 -18.25
C ILE A 107 -2.82 -2.62 -19.28
N ARG A 108 -2.13 -2.31 -20.38
CA ARG A 108 -1.79 -3.29 -21.43
C ARG A 108 -0.86 -4.39 -20.92
N LEU A 109 0.16 -4.05 -20.14
CA LEU A 109 1.11 -5.01 -19.55
C LEU A 109 0.40 -5.92 -18.53
N ARG A 110 -0.49 -5.35 -17.72
CA ARG A 110 -1.33 -6.06 -16.75
C ARG A 110 -2.20 -7.11 -17.42
N TYR A 111 -2.87 -6.79 -18.53
CA TYR A 111 -3.66 -7.77 -19.30
C TYR A 111 -2.81 -8.88 -19.93
N ARG A 112 -1.51 -8.67 -20.11
CA ARG A 112 -0.55 -9.67 -20.57
C ARG A 112 0.09 -10.47 -19.41
N GLY A 113 -0.30 -10.21 -18.17
CA GLY A 113 0.28 -10.83 -16.98
C GLY A 113 1.70 -10.35 -16.65
N ARG A 114 2.18 -9.27 -17.27
CA ARG A 114 3.49 -8.67 -17.00
C ARG A 114 3.38 -7.69 -15.83
N ILE A 115 3.15 -8.24 -14.64
CA ILE A 115 2.72 -7.49 -13.45
C ILE A 115 3.76 -6.49 -12.96
N ASP A 116 5.02 -6.91 -12.79
CA ASP A 116 6.05 -6.02 -12.27
C ASP A 116 6.36 -4.88 -13.25
N GLU A 117 6.32 -5.15 -14.56
CA GLU A 117 6.50 -4.11 -15.57
C GLU A 117 5.33 -3.13 -15.62
N ALA A 118 4.10 -3.62 -15.41
CA ALA A 118 2.94 -2.75 -15.26
C ALA A 118 3.06 -1.87 -14.01
N ALA A 119 3.57 -2.41 -12.91
CA ALA A 119 3.82 -1.66 -11.69
C ALA A 119 4.90 -0.58 -11.89
N GLU A 120 5.98 -0.87 -12.61
CA GLU A 120 6.99 0.14 -12.96
C GLU A 120 6.39 1.30 -13.76
N GLN A 121 5.55 1.02 -14.75
CA GLN A 121 4.86 2.08 -15.50
C GLN A 121 3.97 2.95 -14.60
N LEU A 122 3.27 2.37 -13.64
CA LEU A 122 2.46 3.15 -12.68
C LEU A 122 3.32 3.92 -11.67
N ARG A 123 4.49 3.40 -11.29
CA ARG A 123 5.46 4.14 -10.46
C ARG A 123 6.03 5.33 -11.21
N ASP A 124 6.33 5.18 -12.50
CA ASP A 124 6.72 6.30 -13.36
C ASP A 124 5.62 7.34 -13.44
N ALA A 125 4.36 6.92 -13.68
CA ALA A 125 3.19 7.79 -13.63
C ALA A 125 3.09 8.56 -12.29
N ARG A 126 3.31 7.88 -11.16
CA ARG A 126 3.25 8.49 -9.82
C ARG A 126 4.36 9.52 -9.60
N ARG A 127 5.53 9.38 -10.24
CA ARG A 127 6.57 10.42 -10.18
C ARG A 127 6.18 11.67 -10.97
N LEU A 128 5.36 11.51 -12.03
CA LEU A 128 4.85 12.62 -12.83
C LEU A 128 3.67 13.34 -12.18
N ASP A 129 2.82 12.60 -11.46
CA ASP A 129 1.66 13.14 -10.75
C ASP A 129 1.52 12.53 -9.34
N PRO A 130 2.34 13.00 -8.37
CA PRO A 130 2.38 12.42 -7.02
C PRO A 130 1.09 12.59 -6.21
N GLU A 131 0.23 13.54 -6.58
CA GLU A 131 -1.02 13.83 -5.86
C GLU A 131 -2.22 13.02 -6.40
N ASN A 132 -2.01 12.24 -7.47
CA ASN A 132 -3.04 11.42 -8.08
C ASN A 132 -3.20 10.09 -7.35
N SER A 133 -4.17 10.04 -6.44
CA SER A 133 -4.50 8.86 -5.63
C SER A 133 -4.93 7.65 -6.46
N ASP A 134 -5.50 7.85 -7.66
CA ASP A 134 -5.91 6.75 -8.54
C ASP A 134 -4.73 5.85 -8.92
N LEU A 135 -3.51 6.39 -8.96
CA LEU A 135 -2.32 5.62 -9.31
C LEU A 135 -2.00 4.55 -8.26
N HIS A 136 -2.27 4.80 -6.99
CA HIS A 136 -2.18 3.80 -5.93
C HIS A 136 -3.24 2.71 -6.12
N ARG A 137 -4.48 3.08 -6.43
CA ARG A 137 -5.54 2.10 -6.73
C ARG A 137 -5.19 1.25 -7.94
N GLU A 138 -4.67 1.83 -9.02
CA GLU A 138 -4.24 1.08 -10.21
C GLU A 138 -3.05 0.15 -9.92
N LEU A 139 -2.10 0.56 -9.06
CA LEU A 139 -1.02 -0.31 -8.57
C LEU A 139 -1.61 -1.48 -7.77
N GLY A 140 -2.52 -1.20 -6.86
CA GLY A 140 -3.25 -2.19 -6.08
C GLY A 140 -3.96 -3.23 -6.96
N ILE A 141 -4.72 -2.77 -7.97
CA ILE A 141 -5.41 -3.66 -8.94
C ILE A 141 -4.40 -4.52 -9.71
N THR A 142 -3.27 -3.92 -10.10
CA THR A 142 -2.18 -4.63 -10.80
C THR A 142 -1.63 -5.77 -9.95
N PHE A 143 -1.36 -5.52 -8.67
CA PHE A 143 -0.90 -6.56 -7.74
C PHE A 143 -1.98 -7.59 -7.40
N LEU A 144 -3.25 -7.20 -7.29
CA LEU A 144 -4.36 -8.14 -7.13
C LEU A 144 -4.44 -9.13 -8.29
N LEU A 145 -4.30 -8.67 -9.53
CA LEU A 145 -4.27 -9.54 -10.71
C LEU A 145 -3.02 -10.44 -10.73
N GLY A 146 -1.89 -9.91 -10.25
CA GLY A 146 -0.66 -10.69 -10.05
C GLY A 146 -0.68 -11.63 -8.86
N LYS A 147 -1.75 -11.63 -8.06
CA LYS A 147 -1.87 -12.40 -6.80
C LYS A 147 -0.84 -12.02 -5.75
N ASP A 148 -0.26 -10.83 -5.86
CA ASP A 148 0.60 -10.27 -4.84
C ASP A 148 -0.23 -9.49 -3.81
N TRP A 149 -0.84 -10.25 -2.90
CA TRP A 149 -1.79 -9.72 -1.93
C TRP A 149 -1.13 -8.75 -0.94
N LYS A 150 0.18 -8.89 -0.68
CA LYS A 150 0.92 -8.02 0.23
C LYS A 150 1.09 -6.63 -0.38
N ARG A 151 1.65 -6.55 -1.60
CA ARG A 151 1.80 -5.27 -2.31
C ARG A 151 0.45 -4.64 -2.63
N ALA A 152 -0.55 -5.45 -3.00
CA ALA A 152 -1.91 -4.96 -3.22
C ALA A 152 -2.50 -4.29 -1.98
N ARG A 153 -2.38 -4.93 -0.81
CA ARG A 153 -2.86 -4.35 0.46
C ARG A 153 -2.23 -2.98 0.71
N ILE A 154 -0.92 -2.86 0.55
CA ILE A 154 -0.17 -1.63 0.81
C ILE A 154 -0.64 -0.50 -0.11
N GLU A 155 -0.74 -0.75 -1.42
CA GLU A 155 -1.18 0.26 -2.39
C GLU A 155 -2.66 0.65 -2.20
N MET A 156 -3.53 -0.29 -1.82
CA MET A 156 -4.93 0.04 -1.50
C MET A 156 -5.04 0.91 -0.24
N LEU A 157 -4.17 0.69 0.77
CA LEU A 157 -4.11 1.55 1.96
C LEU A 157 -3.65 2.97 1.61
N GLU A 158 -2.69 3.14 0.70
CA GLU A 158 -2.27 4.47 0.23
C GLU A 158 -3.38 5.18 -0.56
N ALA A 159 -4.11 4.45 -1.40
CA ALA A 159 -5.27 4.99 -2.11
C ALA A 159 -6.32 5.50 -1.11
N ILE A 160 -6.65 4.70 -0.08
CA ILE A 160 -7.59 5.07 0.98
C ILE A 160 -7.06 6.23 1.84
N HIS A 161 -5.75 6.26 2.11
CA HIS A 161 -5.13 7.32 2.88
C HIS A 161 -5.29 8.68 2.17
N SER A 162 -5.20 8.66 0.85
CA SER A 162 -5.29 9.84 -0.01
C SER A 162 -6.75 10.23 -0.29
N ASP A 163 -7.61 9.26 -0.60
CA ASP A 163 -9.05 9.41 -0.76
C ASP A 163 -9.81 8.40 0.12
N PRO A 164 -10.25 8.82 1.32
CA PRO A 164 -11.03 7.97 2.22
C PRO A 164 -12.44 7.61 1.72
N THR A 165 -12.85 8.10 0.55
CA THR A 165 -14.14 7.83 -0.08
C THR A 165 -14.07 6.89 -1.29
N ASP A 166 -12.88 6.39 -1.61
CA ASP A 166 -12.67 5.44 -2.72
C ASP A 166 -13.21 4.04 -2.36
N ALA A 167 -14.46 3.78 -2.76
CA ALA A 167 -15.12 2.51 -2.53
C ALA A 167 -14.40 1.33 -3.19
N GLU A 168 -13.78 1.54 -4.36
CA GLU A 168 -13.05 0.50 -5.08
C GLU A 168 -11.76 0.13 -4.34
N ALA A 169 -11.05 1.11 -3.77
CA ALA A 169 -9.87 0.85 -2.95
C ALA A 169 -10.21 0.06 -1.67
N TYR A 170 -11.30 0.38 -0.97
CA TYR A 170 -11.77 -0.43 0.16
C TYR A 170 -12.12 -1.86 -0.24
N ASN A 171 -12.77 -2.02 -1.39
CA ASN A 171 -13.10 -3.35 -1.90
C ASN A 171 -11.82 -4.13 -2.29
N GLY A 172 -10.86 -3.49 -2.94
CA GLY A 172 -9.55 -4.06 -3.26
C GLY A 172 -8.76 -4.45 -2.00
N LEU A 173 -8.77 -3.60 -0.97
CA LEU A 173 -8.20 -3.90 0.34
C LEU A 173 -8.86 -5.12 0.96
N GLY A 174 -10.19 -5.18 0.97
CA GLY A 174 -10.96 -6.32 1.48
C GLY A 174 -10.54 -7.62 0.80
N TYR A 175 -10.42 -7.61 -0.53
CA TYR A 175 -9.99 -8.78 -1.29
C TYR A 175 -8.56 -9.20 -0.95
N ALA A 176 -7.61 -8.25 -0.88
CA ALA A 176 -6.23 -8.53 -0.51
C ALA A 176 -6.14 -9.15 0.90
N LEU A 177 -6.83 -8.57 1.88
CA LEU A 177 -6.89 -9.06 3.26
C LEU A 177 -7.51 -10.46 3.34
N GLU A 178 -8.58 -10.72 2.58
CA GLU A 178 -9.22 -12.02 2.54
C GLU A 178 -8.29 -13.13 2.03
N LYS A 179 -7.45 -12.81 1.02
CA LYS A 179 -6.43 -13.72 0.49
C LYS A 179 -5.23 -13.90 1.42
N LEU A 180 -4.91 -12.89 2.23
CA LEU A 180 -3.93 -12.98 3.30
C LEU A 180 -4.46 -13.71 4.55
N GLY A 181 -5.74 -14.07 4.59
CA GLY A 181 -6.38 -14.73 5.74
C GLY A 181 -6.73 -13.78 6.88
N LEU A 182 -6.60 -12.47 6.68
CA LEU A 182 -6.93 -11.43 7.64
C LEU A 182 -8.43 -11.09 7.56
N ILE A 183 -9.27 -12.08 7.89
CA ILE A 183 -10.70 -12.07 7.57
C ILE A 183 -11.46 -10.95 8.30
N ASP A 184 -11.14 -10.65 9.57
CA ASP A 184 -11.83 -9.58 10.30
C ASP A 184 -11.62 -8.21 9.63
N GLY A 185 -10.39 -7.92 9.18
CA GLY A 185 -10.10 -6.69 8.44
C GLY A 185 -10.75 -6.67 7.06
N ALA A 186 -10.83 -7.82 6.37
CA ALA A 186 -11.51 -7.93 5.09
C ALA A 186 -13.01 -7.60 5.19
N VAL A 187 -13.68 -8.12 6.23
CA VAL A 187 -15.11 -7.84 6.50
C VAL A 187 -15.33 -6.34 6.69
N GLU A 188 -14.50 -5.67 7.47
CA GLU A 188 -14.64 -4.22 7.70
C GLU A 188 -14.40 -3.42 6.41
N ALA A 189 -13.36 -3.74 5.65
CA ALA A 189 -13.07 -3.04 4.39
C ALA A 189 -14.22 -3.19 3.38
N PHE A 190 -14.76 -4.40 3.20
CA PHE A 190 -15.91 -4.61 2.34
C PHE A 190 -17.17 -3.90 2.85
N HIS A 191 -17.39 -3.87 4.17
CA HIS A 191 -18.51 -3.15 4.75
C HIS A 191 -18.45 -1.65 4.42
N ILE A 192 -17.27 -1.03 4.54
CA ILE A 192 -17.08 0.37 4.18
C ILE A 192 -17.36 0.59 2.69
N ALA A 193 -16.84 -0.27 1.80
CA ALA A 193 -17.13 -0.18 0.36
C ALA A 193 -18.64 -0.19 0.07
N THR A 194 -19.43 -1.05 0.76
CA THR A 194 -20.90 -1.08 0.59
C THR A 194 -21.61 0.17 1.10
N LYS A 195 -21.02 0.91 2.04
CA LYS A 195 -21.58 2.17 2.54
C LYS A 195 -21.26 3.33 1.60
N LEU A 196 -20.05 3.34 1.04
CA LEU A 196 -19.59 4.38 0.12
C LEU A 196 -20.31 4.30 -1.22
N ASP A 197 -20.50 3.09 -1.77
CA ASP A 197 -21.33 2.87 -2.95
C ASP A 197 -22.34 1.72 -2.72
N PRO A 198 -23.55 2.05 -2.24
CA PRO A 198 -24.61 1.06 -2.04
C PRO A 198 -25.20 0.49 -3.34
N SER A 199 -24.94 1.14 -4.48
CA SER A 199 -25.51 0.79 -5.78
C SER A 199 -24.75 -0.36 -6.47
N ASP A 200 -23.44 -0.46 -6.21
CA ASP A 200 -22.65 -1.59 -6.67
C ASP A 200 -22.95 -2.86 -5.84
N THR A 201 -23.75 -3.74 -6.44
CA THR A 201 -24.11 -5.02 -5.84
C THR A 201 -22.93 -5.98 -5.66
N SER A 202 -21.81 -5.75 -6.35
CA SER A 202 -20.60 -6.57 -6.23
C SER A 202 -19.97 -6.42 -4.83
N TYR A 203 -19.90 -5.21 -4.28
CA TYR A 203 -19.37 -4.96 -2.92
C TYR A 203 -20.17 -5.70 -1.87
N ARG A 204 -21.51 -5.70 -2.01
CA ARG A 204 -22.40 -6.42 -1.09
C ARG A 204 -22.17 -7.93 -1.14
N ARG A 205 -21.92 -8.47 -2.34
CA ARG A 205 -21.58 -9.88 -2.52
C ARG A 205 -20.27 -10.22 -1.83
N GLN A 206 -19.23 -9.39 -1.98
CA GLN A 206 -17.93 -9.60 -1.36
C GLN A 206 -18.04 -9.53 0.18
N TYR A 207 -18.77 -8.54 0.70
CA TYR A 207 -19.04 -8.40 2.14
C TYR A 207 -19.73 -9.63 2.74
N PHE A 208 -20.81 -10.11 2.13
CA PHE A 208 -21.51 -11.30 2.63
C PHE A 208 -20.65 -12.56 2.55
N GLY A 209 -19.85 -12.72 1.49
CA GLY A 209 -18.89 -13.82 1.39
C GLY A 209 -17.86 -13.79 2.52
N ALA A 210 -17.34 -12.61 2.85
CA ALA A 210 -16.38 -12.44 3.93
C ALA A 210 -16.98 -12.73 5.32
N ILE A 211 -18.21 -12.30 5.58
CA ILE A 211 -18.91 -12.59 6.85
C ILE A 211 -19.17 -14.10 7.01
N ALA A 212 -19.61 -14.77 5.94
CA ALA A 212 -19.84 -16.22 6.00
C ALA A 212 -18.55 -16.97 6.38
N LYS A 213 -17.44 -16.62 5.73
CA LYS A 213 -16.11 -17.15 6.03
C LYS A 213 -15.65 -16.84 7.46
N GLN A 214 -15.90 -15.62 7.94
CA GLN A 214 -15.61 -15.23 9.33
C GLN A 214 -16.38 -16.09 10.33
N ALA A 215 -17.67 -16.33 10.08
CA ALA A 215 -18.52 -17.15 10.94
C ALA A 215 -18.06 -18.61 10.97
N GLU A 216 -17.70 -19.18 9.83
CA GLU A 216 -17.13 -20.53 9.73
C GLU A 216 -15.84 -20.66 10.57
N LEU A 217 -14.90 -19.74 10.41
CA LEU A 217 -13.64 -19.75 11.16
C LEU A 217 -13.86 -19.63 12.67
N ARG A 218 -14.79 -18.77 13.11
CA ARG A 218 -15.13 -18.64 14.54
C ARG A 218 -15.78 -19.91 15.08
N ALA A 219 -16.64 -20.56 14.30
CA ALA A 219 -17.26 -21.83 14.68
C ALA A 219 -16.27 -23.00 14.75
N GLU A 220 -15.19 -22.96 14.00
CA GLU A 220 -14.09 -23.93 14.12
C GLU A 220 -13.24 -23.70 15.37
N GLN A 221 -13.01 -22.44 15.74
CA GLN A 221 -12.23 -22.08 16.93
C GLN A 221 -12.95 -22.47 18.23
N THR A 222 -14.28 -22.40 18.29
CA THR A 222 -15.05 -22.80 19.48
C THR A 222 -15.17 -24.31 19.68
N LYS A 223 -14.77 -25.11 18.69
CA LYS A 223 -14.74 -26.59 18.76
C LYS A 223 -13.39 -27.17 19.22
N ARG A 224 -12.36 -26.32 19.38
CA ARG A 224 -11.02 -26.70 19.87
C ARG A 224 -10.86 -26.40 21.34
#